data_AF-A0A7X8MD82-F1
#
_entry.id   AF-A0A7X8MD82-F1
#
_cell.length_a   1.000
_cell.length_b   1.000
_cell.length_c   1.000
_cell.angle_alpha   90.00
_cell.angle_beta   90.00
_cell.angle_gamma   90.00
#
_symmetry.space_group_name_H-M   'P 1'
#
loop_
_entity.id
_entity.type
_entity.pdbx_description
1 polymer ?
#
loop_
_entity_poly.entity_id
_entity_poly.type
_entity_poly.pdbx_seq_one_letter_code
_entity_poly.pdbx_strand_id
1 'polypeptide(L)'
;VWQNGARLEGWSEHFNHDLWQQAMDAEGLAFDRFTGGLDLDAPLPWDHVQKGVSKKYLQQEYHKSLQAQVTLDCREDKCQHCGLMAQPVCRHILQQGPAEEKAPLPPAAAGAVATQPDQKTIRLVRLRYRRDESVRFLSHLDVIHLFERALRRARIRIVYTSGFNPHPKMAFGPPLPTGYTSLNEYLDFHYYPDGDDHPLERLSAVMPEGLELLEMKSLFDKHRHLADVINRSDYRIITPVAVSPQRVRALQASARLPVVRRKEGEAAKNVDIRPYLDTLEVQDDQLTLVARIDRGKTLRVYEVLTLLFDGDETSVKRSRVTRTGLFIQFGDLVATPMEI
;
A
#
# COMPACT_ATOMS: atom_id res chain seq x y z
N VAL A 1 24.93 7.00 12.97
CA VAL A 1 23.68 7.55 13.56
C VAL A 1 22.91 6.52 14.39
N TRP A 2 22.33 5.44 13.82
CA TRP A 2 21.52 4.47 14.59
C TRP A 2 22.28 3.75 15.73
N GLN A 3 23.60 3.54 15.56
CA GLN A 3 24.47 2.98 16.59
C GLN A 3 24.59 3.88 17.82
N ASN A 4 24.44 5.20 17.64
CA ASN A 4 24.45 6.20 18.71
C ASN A 4 23.07 6.35 19.39
N GLY A 5 22.14 5.41 19.14
CA GLY A 5 20.84 5.36 19.82
C GLY A 5 19.69 6.07 19.11
N ALA A 6 19.93 6.72 17.97
CA ALA A 6 18.89 7.38 17.17
C ALA A 6 17.80 6.41 16.71
N ARG A 7 16.52 6.79 16.84
CA ARG A 7 15.35 5.97 16.46
C ARG A 7 14.26 6.87 15.89
N LEU A 8 13.56 6.40 14.86
CA LEU A 8 12.46 7.13 14.22
C LEU A 8 12.86 8.52 13.67
N GLU A 9 14.12 8.68 13.25
CA GLU A 9 14.66 9.95 12.72
C GLU A 9 13.99 10.47 11.43
N GLY A 10 13.10 9.68 10.82
CA GLY A 10 12.27 10.12 9.69
C GLY A 10 11.07 10.99 10.09
N TRP A 11 10.79 11.11 11.40
CA TRP A 11 9.74 11.94 11.96
C TRP A 11 10.35 13.14 12.68
N SER A 12 9.87 14.34 12.40
CA SER A 12 10.44 15.59 12.90
C SER A 12 10.51 15.65 14.43
N GLU A 13 9.54 15.04 15.14
CA GLU A 13 9.53 14.98 16.61
C GLU A 13 10.63 14.09 17.22
N HIS A 14 11.22 13.21 16.42
CA HIS A 14 12.26 12.28 16.85
C HIS A 14 13.63 12.61 16.23
N PHE A 15 13.68 13.55 15.29
CA PHE A 15 14.93 13.95 14.65
C PHE A 15 15.89 14.59 15.65
N ASN A 16 17.10 14.04 15.74
CA ASN A 16 18.14 14.53 16.63
C ASN A 16 19.38 14.93 15.83
N HIS A 17 19.50 16.24 15.54
CA HIS A 17 20.61 16.79 14.78
C HIS A 17 21.99 16.47 15.39
N ASP A 18 22.12 16.47 16.71
CA ASP A 18 23.40 16.26 17.39
C ASP A 18 23.94 14.83 17.16
N LEU A 19 23.05 13.82 17.16
CA LEU A 19 23.45 12.44 16.85
C LEU A 19 23.92 12.28 15.40
N TRP A 20 23.35 13.07 14.49
CA TRP A 20 23.81 13.10 13.11
C TRP A 20 25.14 13.84 12.98
N GLN A 21 25.33 14.98 13.67
CA GLN A 21 26.59 15.72 13.67
C GLN A 21 27.73 14.85 14.20
N GLN A 22 27.53 14.18 15.34
CA GLN A 22 28.52 13.25 15.91
C GLN A 22 28.86 12.11 14.96
N ALA A 23 27.85 11.56 14.25
CA ALA A 23 28.09 10.49 13.30
C ALA A 23 28.84 10.95 12.05
N MET A 24 28.57 12.17 11.56
CA MET A 24 29.31 12.77 10.46
C MET A 24 30.78 13.01 10.87
N ASP A 25 31.00 13.62 12.04
CA ASP A 25 32.34 13.91 12.56
C ASP A 25 33.16 12.63 12.75
N ALA A 26 32.55 11.55 13.24
CA ALA A 26 33.19 10.26 13.43
C ALA A 26 33.66 9.62 12.10
N GLU A 27 32.96 9.88 10.99
CA GLU A 27 33.31 9.40 9.65
C GLU A 27 34.19 10.41 8.89
N GLY A 28 34.60 11.52 9.52
CA GLY A 28 35.36 12.59 8.88
C GLY A 28 34.57 13.33 7.79
N LEU A 29 33.24 13.33 7.89
CA LEU A 29 32.32 14.00 6.98
C LEU A 29 31.86 15.34 7.57
N ALA A 30 31.64 16.32 6.70
CA ALA A 30 31.16 17.64 7.09
C ALA A 30 29.78 17.91 6.46
N PHE A 31 28.83 18.39 7.24
CA PHE A 31 27.45 18.61 6.80
C PHE A 31 27.35 19.65 5.69
N ASP A 32 28.09 20.74 5.82
CA ASP A 32 28.19 21.85 4.87
C ASP A 32 28.60 21.39 3.46
N ARG A 33 29.42 20.34 3.35
CA ARG A 33 29.76 19.71 2.08
C ARG A 33 28.54 19.19 1.31
N PHE A 34 27.49 18.75 2.02
CA PHE A 34 26.30 18.13 1.42
C PHE A 34 25.07 19.04 1.42
N THR A 35 25.02 20.04 2.29
CA THR A 35 23.89 20.97 2.42
C THR A 35 24.18 22.37 1.86
N GLY A 36 25.46 22.69 1.61
CA GLY A 36 25.88 23.96 1.03
C GLY A 36 25.64 24.06 -0.48
N GLY A 37 25.79 25.28 -0.99
CA GLY A 37 25.87 25.51 -2.42
C GLY A 37 27.12 24.85 -3.00
N LEU A 38 26.99 24.23 -4.17
CA LEU A 38 28.12 23.66 -4.89
C LEU A 38 28.86 24.77 -5.65
N ASP A 39 30.19 24.73 -5.62
CA ASP A 39 31.00 25.49 -6.56
C ASP A 39 30.65 25.02 -7.98
N LEU A 40 30.24 25.97 -8.83
CA LEU A 40 29.79 25.70 -10.18
C LEU A 40 30.90 25.10 -11.05
N ASP A 41 32.17 25.39 -10.76
CA ASP A 41 33.31 24.89 -11.52
C ASP A 41 33.85 23.56 -10.98
N ALA A 42 33.51 23.20 -9.74
CA ALA A 42 33.93 21.94 -9.15
C ALA A 42 33.34 20.72 -9.89
N PRO A 43 34.08 19.60 -9.96
CA PRO A 43 33.58 18.38 -10.58
C PRO A 43 32.38 17.82 -9.79
N LEU A 44 31.27 17.54 -10.49
CA LEU A 44 30.08 16.95 -9.88
C LEU A 44 30.17 15.41 -9.90
N PRO A 45 29.57 14.69 -8.93
CA PRO A 45 29.58 13.23 -8.90
C PRO A 45 29.05 12.57 -10.18
N TRP A 46 28.20 13.27 -10.93
CA TRP A 46 27.61 12.82 -12.19
C TRP A 46 28.20 13.49 -13.45
N ASP A 47 29.34 14.20 -13.35
CA ASP A 47 29.98 14.83 -14.53
C ASP A 47 30.43 13.80 -15.57
N HIS A 48 30.56 12.52 -15.19
CA HIS A 48 30.80 11.40 -16.10
C HIS A 48 29.58 11.04 -16.98
N VAL A 49 28.38 11.53 -16.65
CA VAL A 49 27.16 11.27 -17.41
C VAL A 49 27.04 12.28 -18.54
N GLN A 50 27.09 11.82 -19.78
CA GLN A 50 26.91 12.68 -20.96
C GLN A 50 25.41 12.99 -21.16
N LYS A 51 25.00 14.22 -20.81
CA LYS A 51 23.60 14.69 -20.91
C LYS A 51 23.30 15.45 -22.22
N GLY A 52 24.31 15.58 -23.09
CA GLY A 52 24.25 16.33 -24.36
C GLY A 52 24.24 17.86 -24.23
N VAL A 53 23.74 18.42 -23.13
CA VAL A 53 23.86 19.84 -22.78
C VAL A 53 25.19 20.09 -22.06
N SER A 54 25.87 21.19 -22.41
CA SER A 54 27.18 21.53 -21.83
C SER A 54 27.06 22.10 -20.41
N LYS A 55 28.05 21.79 -19.55
CA LYS A 55 28.14 22.35 -18.19
C LYS A 55 28.14 23.88 -18.19
N LYS A 56 28.88 24.50 -19.11
CA LYS A 56 28.93 25.95 -19.30
C LYS A 56 27.55 26.56 -19.58
N TYR A 57 26.74 25.92 -20.41
CA TYR A 57 25.38 26.38 -20.67
C TYR A 57 24.51 26.29 -19.41
N LEU A 58 24.57 25.18 -18.67
CA LEU A 58 23.82 25.03 -17.41
C LEU A 58 24.21 26.07 -16.36
N GLN A 59 25.50 26.41 -16.26
CA GLN A 59 25.96 27.51 -15.41
C GLN A 59 25.35 28.85 -15.85
N GLN A 60 25.28 29.13 -17.15
CA GLN A 60 24.66 30.35 -17.66
C GLN A 60 23.16 30.40 -17.37
N GLU A 61 22.44 29.29 -17.55
CA GLU A 61 21.01 29.19 -17.21
C GLU A 61 20.76 29.37 -15.71
N TYR A 62 21.64 28.85 -14.85
CA TYR A 62 21.59 29.10 -13.41
C TYR A 62 21.71 30.59 -13.10
N HIS A 63 22.70 31.30 -13.68
CA HIS A 63 22.85 32.74 -13.48
C HIS A 63 21.65 33.54 -14.02
N LYS A 64 21.10 33.17 -15.18
CA LYS A 64 19.87 33.78 -15.71
C LYS A 64 18.69 33.57 -14.75
N SER A 65 18.54 32.38 -14.18
CA SER A 65 17.46 32.08 -13.24
C SER A 65 17.52 32.93 -11.97
N LEU A 66 18.72 33.19 -11.45
CA LEU A 66 18.94 34.11 -10.32
C LEU A 66 18.56 35.55 -10.66
N GLN A 67 18.61 35.92 -11.94
CA GLN A 67 18.23 37.24 -12.45
C GLN A 67 16.79 37.29 -12.98
N ALA A 68 16.01 36.22 -12.79
CA ALA A 68 14.66 36.05 -13.34
C ALA A 68 14.57 36.27 -14.87
N GLN A 69 15.67 35.99 -15.58
CA GLN A 69 15.72 36.07 -17.04
C GLN A 69 15.28 34.75 -17.66
N VAL A 70 14.46 34.84 -18.69
CA VAL A 70 13.96 33.67 -19.42
C VAL A 70 14.84 33.40 -20.63
N THR A 71 15.18 32.13 -20.84
CA THR A 71 15.79 31.67 -22.08
C THR A 71 14.69 31.34 -23.08
N LEU A 72 14.74 32.01 -24.23
CA LEU A 72 13.72 31.90 -25.27
C LEU A 72 13.87 30.59 -26.06
N ASP A 73 12.76 30.14 -26.64
CA ASP A 73 12.70 28.93 -27.45
C ASP A 73 13.56 29.13 -28.72
N CYS A 74 14.46 28.19 -29.00
CA CYS A 74 15.31 28.20 -30.20
C CYS A 74 14.53 28.06 -31.52
N ARG A 75 13.24 27.74 -31.45
CA ARG A 75 12.32 27.68 -32.59
C ARG A 75 11.69 29.02 -32.92
N GLU A 76 11.53 29.86 -31.91
CA GLU A 76 10.90 31.18 -32.01
C GLU A 76 11.96 32.29 -32.12
N ASP A 77 13.15 32.05 -31.56
CA ASP A 77 14.30 32.95 -31.57
C ASP A 77 15.58 32.20 -31.98
N LYS A 78 16.74 32.82 -31.78
CA LYS A 78 18.05 32.28 -32.13
C LYS A 78 18.44 31.08 -31.27
N CYS A 79 19.25 30.20 -31.84
CA CYS A 79 19.85 29.07 -31.13
C CYS A 79 20.59 29.53 -29.86
N GLN A 80 20.31 28.89 -28.73
CA GLN A 80 20.89 29.22 -27.42
C GLN A 80 22.24 28.53 -27.16
N HIS A 81 22.79 27.83 -28.16
CA HIS A 81 24.10 27.17 -28.10
C HIS A 81 24.31 26.23 -26.89
N CYS A 82 23.27 25.48 -26.50
CA CYS A 82 23.29 24.64 -25.30
C CYS A 82 24.27 23.44 -25.35
N GLY A 83 24.79 23.10 -26.52
CA GLY A 83 25.70 21.97 -26.75
C GLY A 83 25.05 20.78 -27.46
N LEU A 84 23.72 20.74 -27.58
CA LEU A 84 22.98 19.68 -28.28
C LEU A 84 23.04 19.77 -29.81
N MET A 85 23.69 20.79 -30.39
CA MET A 85 23.71 21.04 -31.83
C MET A 85 24.28 19.87 -32.66
N ALA A 86 25.13 19.03 -32.05
CA ALA A 86 25.67 17.82 -32.67
C ALA A 86 24.70 16.61 -32.64
N GLN A 87 23.62 16.68 -31.85
CA GLN A 87 22.67 15.58 -31.68
C GLN A 87 21.52 15.67 -32.69
N PRO A 88 21.06 14.54 -33.27
CA PRO A 88 19.95 14.52 -34.24
C PRO A 88 18.67 15.20 -33.73
N VAL A 89 18.42 15.13 -32.43
CA VAL A 89 17.24 15.74 -31.77
C VAL A 89 17.20 17.26 -31.95
N CYS A 90 18.34 17.95 -31.89
CA CYS A 90 18.39 19.41 -32.02
C CYS A 90 18.02 19.85 -33.44
N ARG A 91 18.54 19.14 -34.45
CA ARG A 91 18.19 19.38 -35.86
C ARG A 91 16.70 19.18 -36.11
N HIS A 92 16.10 18.16 -35.49
CA HIS A 92 14.67 17.90 -35.62
C HIS A 92 13.82 19.00 -34.97
N ILE A 93 14.19 19.48 -33.78
CA ILE A 93 13.48 20.58 -33.09
C ILE A 93 13.51 21.87 -33.91
N LEU A 94 14.65 22.23 -34.50
CA LEU A 94 14.79 23.44 -35.31
C LEU A 94 14.00 23.38 -36.64
N GLN A 95 13.72 22.17 -37.15
CA GLN A 95 12.92 21.97 -38.36
C GLN A 95 11.42 22.15 -38.13
N GLN A 96 10.94 22.11 -36.87
CA GLN A 96 9.52 22.18 -36.55
C GLN A 96 8.95 23.60 -36.55
N GLY A 97 9.78 24.65 -36.70
CA GLY A 97 9.34 26.06 -36.66
C GLY A 97 8.81 26.51 -35.29
N PRO A 98 8.45 27.81 -35.13
CA PRO A 98 7.76 28.31 -33.95
C PRO A 98 6.56 27.41 -33.63
N ALA A 99 6.29 27.14 -32.36
CA ALA A 99 5.08 26.42 -32.02
C ALA A 99 3.89 27.23 -32.54
N GLU A 100 3.13 26.70 -33.52
CA GLU A 100 1.83 27.27 -33.84
C GLU A 100 1.06 27.42 -32.53
N GLU A 101 0.43 28.59 -32.34
CA GLU A 101 -0.42 28.89 -31.20
C GLU A 101 -1.36 27.69 -31.03
N LYS A 102 -1.10 26.87 -30.00
CA LYS A 102 -1.69 25.53 -29.92
C LYS A 102 -3.19 25.69 -30.04
N ALA A 103 -3.76 25.20 -31.13
CA ALA A 103 -5.19 24.89 -31.19
C ALA A 103 -5.54 24.20 -29.86
N PRO A 104 -6.65 24.57 -29.20
CA PRO A 104 -7.00 24.03 -27.89
C PRO A 104 -6.77 22.53 -27.93
N LEU A 105 -5.92 22.06 -27.01
CA LEU A 105 -5.50 20.66 -26.98
C LEU A 105 -6.75 19.81 -27.18
N PRO A 106 -6.84 19.00 -28.25
CA PRO A 106 -7.92 18.03 -28.34
C PRO A 106 -7.91 17.27 -27.01
N PRO A 107 -9.07 17.05 -26.36
CA PRO A 107 -9.13 16.39 -25.07
C PRO A 107 -8.27 15.14 -25.17
N ALA A 108 -7.27 15.05 -24.29
CA ALA A 108 -6.13 14.14 -24.39
C ALA A 108 -6.57 12.83 -25.06
N ALA A 109 -6.20 12.66 -26.34
CA ALA A 109 -6.43 11.41 -27.02
C ALA A 109 -5.75 10.36 -26.17
N ALA A 110 -6.57 9.47 -25.61
CA ALA A 110 -6.15 8.37 -24.75
C ALA A 110 -4.86 7.81 -25.32
N GLY A 111 -3.77 7.96 -24.55
CA GLY A 111 -2.42 7.60 -24.99
C GLY A 111 -2.48 6.24 -25.68
N ALA A 112 -1.84 6.17 -26.85
CA ALA A 112 -1.83 5.02 -27.75
C ALA A 112 -2.13 3.74 -26.99
N VAL A 113 -3.39 3.31 -27.11
CA VAL A 113 -3.88 2.09 -26.52
C VAL A 113 -2.96 1.01 -27.06
N ALA A 114 -2.01 0.54 -26.24
CA ALA A 114 -1.40 -0.75 -26.44
C ALA A 114 -2.58 -1.66 -26.72
N THR A 115 -2.65 -2.19 -27.96
CA THR A 115 -3.77 -2.95 -28.51
C THR A 115 -4.41 -3.72 -27.38
N GLN A 116 -5.58 -3.25 -26.91
CA GLN A 116 -6.23 -3.87 -25.75
C GLN A 116 -6.33 -5.34 -26.10
N PRO A 117 -5.68 -6.25 -25.35
CA PRO A 117 -5.84 -7.66 -25.60
C PRO A 117 -7.34 -7.93 -25.51
N ASP A 118 -7.86 -8.64 -26.52
CA ASP A 118 -9.28 -8.95 -26.65
C ASP A 118 -9.87 -9.31 -25.27
N GLN A 119 -10.94 -8.61 -24.84
CA GLN A 119 -11.55 -8.81 -23.51
C GLN A 119 -11.93 -10.27 -23.27
N LYS A 120 -12.08 -11.06 -24.34
CA LYS A 120 -12.27 -12.52 -24.32
C LYS A 120 -11.13 -13.31 -23.69
N THR A 121 -9.99 -12.69 -23.40
CA THR A 121 -8.81 -13.33 -22.81
C THR A 121 -8.57 -12.96 -21.35
N ILE A 122 -9.40 -12.14 -20.71
CA ILE A 122 -9.20 -11.79 -19.30
C ILE A 122 -9.75 -12.92 -18.41
N ARG A 123 -8.92 -13.45 -17.51
CA ARG A 123 -9.36 -14.32 -16.42
C ARG A 123 -9.42 -13.54 -15.12
N LEU A 124 -10.55 -13.66 -14.44
CA LEU A 124 -10.67 -13.28 -13.05
C LEU A 124 -10.51 -14.52 -12.19
N VAL A 125 -9.69 -14.40 -11.15
CA VAL A 125 -9.51 -15.46 -10.16
C VAL A 125 -9.72 -14.92 -8.75
N ARG A 126 -10.21 -15.81 -7.88
CA ARG A 126 -10.23 -15.64 -6.43
C ARG A 126 -9.15 -16.51 -5.83
N LEU A 127 -8.26 -15.89 -5.08
CA LEU A 127 -7.16 -16.50 -4.36
C LEU A 127 -7.46 -16.50 -2.86
N ARG A 128 -7.34 -17.66 -2.23
CA ARG A 128 -7.36 -17.85 -0.78
C ARG A 128 -5.94 -18.04 -0.26
N TYR A 129 -5.57 -17.31 0.79
CA TYR A 129 -4.22 -17.34 1.35
C TYR A 129 -4.21 -17.24 2.87
N ARG A 130 -3.12 -17.69 3.49
CA ARG A 130 -2.85 -17.65 4.93
C ARG A 130 -1.77 -16.60 5.24
N ARG A 131 -1.86 -15.99 6.42
CA ARG A 131 -0.82 -15.11 6.97
C ARG A 131 -0.46 -15.57 8.38
N ASP A 132 0.78 -15.95 8.59
CA ASP A 132 1.27 -16.41 9.90
C ASP A 132 1.97 -15.31 10.71
N GLU A 133 2.58 -15.73 11.82
CA GLU A 133 3.27 -14.86 12.79
C GLU A 133 4.45 -14.07 12.20
N SER A 134 5.13 -14.58 11.17
CA SER A 134 6.32 -13.94 10.58
C SER A 134 5.97 -12.69 9.77
N VAL A 135 4.75 -12.64 9.21
CA VAL A 135 4.22 -11.53 8.39
C VAL A 135 3.08 -10.75 9.06
N ARG A 136 2.84 -10.98 10.36
CA ARG A 136 1.74 -10.35 11.11
C ARG A 136 1.84 -8.82 11.16
N PHE A 137 3.04 -8.25 11.04
CA PHE A 137 3.27 -6.80 11.10
C PHE A 137 3.14 -6.09 9.75
N LEU A 138 2.86 -6.82 8.66
CA LEU A 138 2.53 -6.17 7.38
C LEU A 138 1.17 -5.47 7.49
N SER A 139 1.16 -4.17 7.17
CA SER A 139 -0.08 -3.41 7.03
C SER A 139 -0.84 -3.86 5.78
N HIS A 140 -2.09 -3.39 5.62
CA HIS A 140 -2.86 -3.66 4.41
C HIS A 140 -2.16 -3.16 3.14
N LEU A 141 -1.56 -1.96 3.19
CA LEU A 141 -0.85 -1.37 2.06
C LEU A 141 0.41 -2.17 1.71
N ASP A 142 1.11 -2.70 2.71
CA ASP A 142 2.28 -3.56 2.47
C ASP A 142 1.88 -4.87 1.77
N VAL A 143 0.74 -5.45 2.15
CA VAL A 143 0.20 -6.66 1.49
C VAL A 143 -0.19 -6.37 0.04
N ILE A 144 -0.82 -5.22 -0.25
CA ILE A 144 -1.12 -4.79 -1.62
C ILE A 144 0.18 -4.74 -2.43
N HIS A 145 1.18 -3.98 -1.99
CA HIS A 145 2.47 -3.87 -2.69
C HIS A 145 3.21 -5.20 -2.79
N LEU A 146 3.08 -6.09 -1.80
CA LEU A 146 3.64 -7.44 -1.84
C LEU A 146 3.03 -8.23 -3.00
N PHE A 147 1.70 -8.27 -3.12
CA PHE A 147 1.04 -8.97 -4.22
C PHE A 147 1.39 -8.37 -5.59
N GLU A 148 1.45 -7.04 -5.72
CA GLU A 148 1.90 -6.39 -6.97
C GLU A 148 3.30 -6.85 -7.39
N ARG A 149 4.24 -6.87 -6.44
CA ARG A 149 5.60 -7.36 -6.68
C ARG A 149 5.66 -8.85 -6.95
N ALA A 150 4.87 -9.65 -6.24
CA ALA A 150 4.83 -11.10 -6.40
C ALA A 150 4.28 -11.48 -7.78
N LEU A 151 3.18 -10.86 -8.22
CA LEU A 151 2.60 -11.06 -9.55
C LEU A 151 3.60 -10.72 -10.66
N ARG A 152 4.34 -9.61 -10.51
CA ARG A 152 5.41 -9.23 -11.44
C ARG A 152 6.56 -10.24 -11.45
N ARG A 153 7.00 -10.72 -10.28
CA ARG A 153 8.07 -11.74 -10.16
C ARG A 153 7.67 -13.10 -10.73
N ALA A 154 6.40 -13.47 -10.58
CA ALA A 154 5.79 -14.68 -11.15
C ALA A 154 5.52 -14.57 -12.66
N ARG A 155 5.85 -13.43 -13.27
CA ARG A 155 5.59 -13.10 -14.69
C ARG A 155 4.11 -13.24 -15.05
N ILE A 156 3.21 -12.98 -14.11
CA ILE A 156 1.76 -12.97 -14.36
C ILE A 156 1.37 -11.62 -14.95
N ARG A 157 0.79 -11.64 -16.15
CA ARG A 157 0.37 -10.43 -16.87
C ARG A 157 -0.94 -9.89 -16.27
N ILE A 158 -0.84 -9.03 -15.25
CA ILE A 158 -2.00 -8.43 -14.58
C ILE A 158 -2.73 -7.40 -15.45
N VAL A 159 -4.05 -7.32 -15.33
CA VAL A 159 -4.88 -6.29 -15.94
C VAL A 159 -4.87 -5.03 -15.07
N TYR A 160 -4.83 -3.85 -15.70
CA TYR A 160 -4.85 -2.56 -15.01
C TYR A 160 -6.19 -1.82 -15.17
N THR A 161 -6.48 -0.88 -14.26
CA THR A 161 -7.63 0.02 -14.35
C THR A 161 -7.45 1.03 -15.49
N SER A 162 -8.55 1.51 -16.05
CA SER A 162 -8.55 2.58 -17.04
C SER A 162 -8.51 3.93 -16.33
N GLY A 163 -7.60 4.83 -16.70
CA GLY A 163 -7.50 6.18 -16.13
C GLY A 163 -6.08 6.75 -16.18
N PHE A 164 -5.90 7.97 -15.65
CA PHE A 164 -4.61 8.68 -15.65
C PHE A 164 -3.55 8.03 -14.73
N ASN A 165 -3.97 7.23 -13.76
CA ASN A 165 -3.10 6.46 -12.88
C ASN A 165 -3.57 4.99 -12.88
N PRO A 166 -3.11 4.17 -13.84
CA PRO A 166 -3.53 2.77 -13.94
C PRO A 166 -2.98 1.97 -12.75
N HIS A 167 -3.88 1.37 -11.98
CA HIS A 167 -3.54 0.46 -10.88
C HIS A 167 -3.90 -0.98 -11.24
N PRO A 168 -3.18 -1.99 -10.73
CA PRO A 168 -3.55 -3.38 -10.94
C PRO A 168 -4.99 -3.63 -10.47
N LYS A 169 -5.80 -4.34 -11.29
CA LYS A 169 -7.18 -4.69 -10.95
C LYS A 169 -7.23 -5.81 -9.93
N MET A 170 -7.02 -5.44 -8.68
CA MET A 170 -7.08 -6.29 -7.50
C MET A 170 -8.16 -5.80 -6.53
N ALA A 171 -8.88 -6.73 -5.90
CA ALA A 171 -9.84 -6.45 -4.86
C ALA A 171 -9.60 -7.38 -3.67
N PHE A 172 -9.40 -6.82 -2.49
CA PHE A 172 -9.15 -7.58 -1.26
C PHE A 172 -10.45 -7.70 -0.44
N GLY A 173 -10.50 -8.71 0.41
CA GLY A 173 -11.48 -8.74 1.51
C GLY A 173 -11.24 -7.65 2.56
N PRO A 174 -12.06 -7.60 3.63
CA PRO A 174 -11.87 -6.67 4.73
C PRO A 174 -10.43 -6.71 5.28
N PRO A 175 -9.76 -5.56 5.44
CA PRO A 175 -8.35 -5.52 5.79
C PRO A 175 -8.10 -6.21 7.13
N LEU A 176 -7.03 -7.00 7.20
CA LEU A 176 -6.55 -7.58 8.44
C LEU A 176 -5.72 -6.53 9.20
N PRO A 177 -6.04 -6.23 10.48
CA PRO A 177 -5.25 -5.28 11.27
C PRO A 177 -3.79 -5.72 11.46
N THR A 178 -2.89 -4.74 11.57
CA THR A 178 -1.48 -4.99 11.87
C THR A 178 -1.33 -5.70 13.22
N GLY A 179 -0.46 -6.71 13.26
CA GLY A 179 -0.19 -7.56 14.41
C GLY A 179 -1.04 -8.84 14.45
N TYR A 180 -1.99 -9.01 13.53
CA TYR A 180 -2.91 -10.16 13.52
C TYR A 180 -2.42 -11.22 12.53
N THR A 181 -2.75 -12.48 12.82
CA THR A 181 -2.59 -13.60 11.88
C THR A 181 -3.94 -13.97 11.28
N SER A 182 -3.93 -14.71 10.18
CA SER A 182 -5.17 -15.17 9.55
C SER A 182 -5.00 -16.51 8.87
N LEU A 183 -6.01 -17.36 9.01
CA LEU A 183 -6.08 -18.66 8.35
C LEU A 183 -6.66 -18.57 6.94
N ASN A 184 -7.51 -17.58 6.66
CA ASN A 184 -8.26 -17.48 5.41
C ASN A 184 -8.48 -16.02 5.02
N GLU A 185 -7.62 -15.54 4.13
CA GLU A 185 -7.72 -14.24 3.46
C GLU A 185 -8.04 -14.42 1.98
N TYR A 186 -8.61 -13.37 1.37
CA TYR A 186 -9.10 -13.44 0.00
C TYR A 186 -8.63 -12.25 -0.83
N LEU A 187 -8.24 -12.55 -2.06
CA LEU A 187 -7.84 -11.59 -3.09
C LEU A 187 -8.46 -12.01 -4.42
N ASP A 188 -9.22 -11.11 -5.04
CA ASP A 188 -9.66 -11.24 -6.42
C ASP A 188 -8.72 -10.43 -7.31
N PHE A 189 -8.23 -11.01 -8.41
CA PHE A 189 -7.45 -10.26 -9.39
C PHE A 189 -7.68 -10.71 -10.84
N HIS A 190 -7.49 -9.78 -11.76
CA HIS A 190 -7.65 -10.01 -13.20
C HIS A 190 -6.29 -10.15 -13.86
N TYR A 191 -6.10 -11.17 -14.71
CA TYR A 191 -4.87 -11.35 -15.46
C TYR A 191 -5.15 -11.92 -16.87
N TYR A 192 -4.15 -11.83 -17.73
CA TYR A 192 -4.14 -12.47 -19.04
C TYR A 192 -3.44 -13.83 -18.91
N PRO A 193 -4.16 -14.95 -19.13
CA PRO A 193 -3.58 -16.28 -19.10
C PRO A 193 -2.61 -16.48 -20.27
N ASP A 194 -1.62 -17.31 -20.05
CA ASP A 194 -0.68 -17.79 -21.07
C ASP A 194 -1.08 -19.23 -21.51
N GLY A 195 -0.35 -19.82 -22.46
CA GLY A 195 -0.68 -21.16 -22.97
C GLY A 195 -0.58 -22.27 -21.92
N ASP A 196 0.36 -22.16 -20.97
CA ASP A 196 0.56 -23.06 -19.84
C ASP A 196 0.23 -22.34 -18.53
N ASP A 197 -1.05 -22.34 -18.16
CA ASP A 197 -1.60 -21.42 -17.15
C ASP A 197 -1.65 -22.04 -15.75
N HIS A 198 -0.53 -21.97 -15.04
CA HIS A 198 -0.38 -22.36 -13.63
C HIS A 198 -0.07 -21.15 -12.71
N PRO A 199 -0.98 -20.15 -12.62
CA PRO A 199 -0.70 -18.90 -11.90
C PRO A 199 -0.50 -19.10 -10.40
N LEU A 200 -1.21 -20.05 -9.79
CA LEU A 200 -1.07 -20.36 -8.36
C LEU A 200 0.34 -20.88 -8.06
N GLU A 201 0.83 -21.87 -8.80
CA GLU A 201 2.16 -22.46 -8.59
C GLU A 201 3.28 -21.43 -8.79
N ARG A 202 3.22 -20.64 -9.87
CA ARG A 202 4.21 -19.58 -10.13
C ARG A 202 4.21 -18.51 -9.05
N LEU A 203 3.03 -18.13 -8.56
CA LEU A 203 2.91 -17.13 -7.51
C LEU A 203 3.42 -17.67 -6.18
N SER A 204 3.05 -18.90 -5.81
CA SER A 204 3.52 -19.59 -4.61
C SER A 204 5.05 -19.68 -4.56
N ALA A 205 5.70 -19.97 -5.69
CA ALA A 205 7.15 -20.09 -5.78
C ALA A 205 7.92 -18.77 -5.48
N VAL A 206 7.25 -17.62 -5.53
CA VAL A 206 7.87 -16.30 -5.27
C VAL A 206 7.36 -15.64 -3.98
N MET A 207 6.40 -16.25 -3.27
CA MET A 207 5.90 -15.71 -2.01
C MET A 207 6.97 -15.72 -0.91
N PRO A 208 6.99 -14.72 -0.03
CA PRO A 208 7.84 -14.76 1.15
C PRO A 208 7.34 -15.81 2.14
N GLU A 209 8.24 -16.23 3.04
CA GLU A 209 7.87 -17.02 4.20
C GLU A 209 6.72 -16.36 4.98
N GLY A 210 5.79 -17.18 5.46
CA GLY A 210 4.63 -16.77 6.24
C GLY A 210 3.40 -16.31 5.48
N LEU A 211 3.49 -16.16 4.16
CA LEU A 211 2.34 -15.93 3.30
C LEU A 211 2.15 -17.12 2.36
N GLU A 212 1.25 -18.03 2.74
CA GLU A 212 0.98 -19.25 1.99
C GLU A 212 -0.26 -19.09 1.13
N LEU A 213 -0.17 -19.43 -0.15
CA LEU A 213 -1.32 -19.49 -1.05
C LEU A 213 -1.95 -20.88 -0.96
N LEU A 214 -3.24 -20.93 -0.64
CA LEU A 214 -3.93 -22.19 -0.34
C LEU A 214 -4.70 -22.70 -1.55
N GLU A 215 -5.42 -21.82 -2.24
CA GLU A 215 -6.34 -22.22 -3.30
C GLU A 215 -6.62 -21.06 -4.24
N MET A 216 -6.79 -21.34 -5.53
CA MET A 216 -7.18 -20.35 -6.53
C MET A 216 -8.28 -20.94 -7.42
N LYS A 217 -9.36 -20.17 -7.63
CA LYS A 217 -10.44 -20.55 -8.54
C LYS A 217 -10.72 -19.46 -9.56
N SER A 218 -11.09 -19.84 -10.77
CA SER A 218 -11.59 -18.90 -11.79
C SER A 218 -13.04 -18.51 -11.51
N LEU A 219 -13.36 -17.24 -11.75
CA LEU A 219 -14.72 -16.71 -11.66
C LEU A 219 -15.21 -16.41 -13.09
N PHE A 220 -16.31 -17.03 -13.50
CA PHE A 220 -16.79 -17.02 -14.90
C PHE A 220 -18.03 -16.15 -15.14
N ASP A 221 -18.52 -15.44 -14.11
CA ASP A 221 -19.80 -14.72 -14.14
C ASP A 221 -19.70 -13.32 -13.48
N LYS A 222 -20.84 -12.60 -13.45
CA LYS A 222 -21.01 -11.40 -12.62
C LYS A 222 -20.81 -11.73 -11.14
N HIS A 223 -19.56 -11.68 -10.70
CA HIS A 223 -19.17 -11.81 -9.31
C HIS A 223 -19.42 -10.49 -8.58
N ARG A 224 -19.77 -10.59 -7.30
CA ARG A 224 -19.79 -9.44 -6.38
C ARG A 224 -18.41 -9.30 -5.73
N HIS A 225 -18.01 -8.06 -5.47
CA HIS A 225 -16.72 -7.79 -4.83
C HIS A 225 -16.68 -8.37 -3.41
N LEU A 226 -15.51 -8.87 -3.01
CA LEU A 226 -15.26 -9.46 -1.69
C LEU A 226 -15.75 -8.56 -0.54
N ALA A 227 -15.46 -7.25 -0.62
CA ALA A 227 -15.87 -6.28 0.40
C ALA A 227 -17.38 -6.09 0.52
N ASP A 228 -18.15 -6.38 -0.54
CA ASP A 228 -19.60 -6.22 -0.56
C ASP A 228 -20.32 -7.47 -0.04
N VAL A 229 -19.71 -8.65 -0.19
CA VAL A 229 -20.33 -9.94 0.18
C VAL A 229 -19.92 -10.43 1.54
N ILE A 230 -18.69 -10.16 1.99
CA ILE A 230 -18.20 -10.60 3.29
C ILE A 230 -18.89 -9.77 4.37
N ASN A 231 -19.69 -10.44 5.20
CA ASN A 231 -20.49 -9.82 6.25
C ASN A 231 -20.22 -10.42 7.64
N ARG A 232 -19.28 -11.36 7.76
CA ARG A 232 -18.87 -12.01 9.01
C ARG A 232 -17.37 -12.25 9.06
N SER A 233 -16.78 -12.03 10.24
CA SER A 233 -15.38 -12.33 10.55
C SER A 233 -15.29 -13.08 11.87
N ASP A 234 -14.59 -14.21 11.85
CA ASP A 234 -14.43 -15.06 13.02
C ASP A 234 -12.99 -14.95 13.53
N TYR A 235 -12.84 -14.86 14.85
CA TYR A 235 -11.56 -14.65 15.51
C TYR A 235 -11.39 -15.64 16.65
N ARG A 236 -10.15 -16.10 16.78
CA ARG A 236 -9.63 -16.78 17.95
C ARG A 236 -8.59 -15.87 18.60
N ILE A 237 -8.68 -15.70 19.90
CA ILE A 237 -7.79 -14.79 20.62
C ILE A 237 -7.19 -15.55 21.80
N ILE A 238 -5.87 -15.58 21.87
CA ILE A 238 -5.13 -16.07 23.03
C ILE A 238 -4.74 -14.87 23.86
N THR A 239 -5.15 -14.89 25.13
CA THR A 239 -4.94 -13.78 26.06
C THR A 239 -3.73 -14.03 26.96
N PRO A 240 -3.00 -12.98 27.39
CA PRO A 240 -1.81 -13.13 28.23
C PRO A 240 -2.16 -13.40 29.70
N VAL A 241 -3.42 -13.19 30.08
CA VAL A 241 -3.97 -13.37 31.43
C VAL A 241 -5.37 -13.96 31.30
N ALA A 242 -5.76 -14.79 32.25
CA ALA A 242 -7.08 -15.41 32.25
C ALA A 242 -8.19 -14.36 32.26
N VAL A 243 -9.18 -14.54 31.38
CA VAL A 243 -10.33 -13.64 31.28
C VAL A 243 -11.49 -14.22 32.07
N SER A 244 -12.09 -13.44 32.98
CA SER A 244 -13.25 -13.87 33.75
C SER A 244 -14.42 -14.26 32.84
N PRO A 245 -14.94 -15.51 32.91
CA PRO A 245 -16.12 -15.92 32.15
C PRO A 245 -17.37 -15.10 32.50
N GLN A 246 -17.46 -14.59 33.73
CA GLN A 246 -18.56 -13.70 34.12
C GLN A 246 -18.50 -12.38 33.37
N ARG A 247 -17.30 -11.82 33.18
CA ARG A 247 -17.11 -10.57 32.43
C ARG A 247 -17.43 -10.74 30.96
N VAL A 248 -17.01 -11.84 30.35
CA VAL A 248 -17.34 -12.20 28.97
C VAL A 248 -18.85 -12.30 28.78
N ARG A 249 -19.55 -13.03 29.67
CA ARG A 249 -21.02 -13.12 29.66
C ARG A 249 -21.69 -11.76 29.84
N ALA A 250 -21.17 -10.90 30.72
CA ALA A 250 -21.70 -9.56 30.93
C ALA A 250 -21.57 -8.69 29.67
N LEU A 251 -20.42 -8.72 28.98
CA LEU A 251 -20.25 -7.98 27.71
C LEU A 251 -21.14 -8.54 26.60
N GLN A 252 -21.22 -9.87 26.45
CA GLN A 252 -22.06 -10.52 25.45
C GLN A 252 -23.56 -10.17 25.63
N ALA A 253 -24.02 -10.13 26.89
CA ALA A 253 -25.40 -9.78 27.24
C ALA A 253 -25.68 -8.27 27.25
N SER A 254 -24.66 -7.41 27.16
CA SER A 254 -24.85 -5.97 27.26
C SER A 254 -25.71 -5.44 26.11
N ALA A 255 -26.65 -4.55 26.42
CA ALA A 255 -27.48 -3.89 25.41
C ALA A 255 -26.70 -2.87 24.57
N ARG A 256 -25.60 -2.32 25.11
CA ARG A 256 -24.77 -1.31 24.47
C ARG A 256 -23.30 -1.51 24.81
N LEU A 257 -22.43 -1.27 23.84
CA LEU A 257 -20.98 -1.34 24.01
C LEU A 257 -20.36 -0.07 23.42
N PRO A 258 -20.43 1.07 24.14
CA PRO A 258 -19.89 2.33 23.65
C PRO A 258 -18.36 2.30 23.69
N VAL A 259 -17.74 2.72 22.60
CA VAL A 259 -16.29 2.87 22.47
C VAL A 259 -15.94 4.19 21.81
N VAL A 260 -14.76 4.73 22.13
CA VAL A 260 -14.28 6.00 21.60
C VAL A 260 -13.37 5.74 20.41
N ARG A 261 -13.74 6.24 19.23
CA ARG A 261 -12.89 6.22 18.03
C ARG A 261 -12.31 7.60 17.78
N ARG A 262 -10.98 7.66 17.63
CA ARG A 262 -10.24 8.85 17.20
C ARG A 262 -9.64 8.59 15.82
N LYS A 263 -9.70 9.60 14.98
CA LYS A 263 -9.00 9.63 13.70
C LYS A 263 -8.16 10.90 13.69
N GLU A 264 -6.96 10.82 13.15
CA GLU A 264 -6.03 11.94 13.10
C GLU A 264 -6.69 13.15 12.41
N GLY A 265 -6.61 14.32 13.06
CA GLY A 265 -7.27 15.54 12.61
C GLY A 265 -8.79 15.61 12.83
N GLU A 266 -9.43 14.61 13.43
CA GLU A 266 -10.87 14.60 13.73
C GLU A 266 -11.16 14.49 15.24
N ALA A 267 -12.27 15.11 15.68
CA ALA A 267 -12.75 14.97 17.05
C ALA A 267 -13.11 13.51 17.37
N ALA A 268 -12.93 13.11 18.63
CA ALA A 268 -13.29 11.79 19.12
C ALA A 268 -14.80 11.54 18.95
N LYS A 269 -15.16 10.37 18.40
CA LYS A 269 -16.55 9.96 18.19
C LYS A 269 -16.88 8.75 19.05
N ASN A 270 -18.00 8.81 19.76
CA ASN A 270 -18.56 7.67 20.48
C ASN A 270 -19.34 6.79 19.49
N VAL A 271 -18.98 5.52 19.44
CA VAL A 271 -19.61 4.53 18.56
C VAL A 271 -20.07 3.36 19.41
N ASP A 272 -21.31 2.92 19.21
CA ASP A 272 -21.81 1.69 19.83
C ASP A 272 -21.44 0.50 18.95
N ILE A 273 -20.60 -0.42 19.47
CA ILE A 273 -20.16 -1.59 18.71
C ILE A 273 -21.03 -2.83 18.92
N ARG A 274 -22.03 -2.77 19.81
CA ARG A 274 -22.91 -3.90 20.10
C ARG A 274 -23.59 -4.52 18.86
N PRO A 275 -24.06 -3.74 17.86
CA PRO A 275 -24.67 -4.30 16.65
C PRO A 275 -23.72 -5.17 15.82
N TYR A 276 -22.41 -5.01 16.00
CA TYR A 276 -21.39 -5.75 15.26
C TYR A 276 -20.86 -6.96 16.04
N LEU A 277 -21.19 -7.12 17.32
CA LEU A 277 -20.80 -8.27 18.12
C LEU A 277 -21.89 -9.34 18.03
N ASP A 278 -21.58 -10.45 17.36
CA ASP A 278 -22.49 -11.59 17.29
C ASP A 278 -22.26 -12.54 18.46
N THR A 279 -21.03 -13.04 18.58
CA THR A 279 -20.64 -14.02 19.59
C THR A 279 -19.37 -13.56 20.30
N LEU A 280 -19.33 -13.70 21.62
CA LEU A 280 -18.16 -13.56 22.47
C LEU A 280 -18.22 -14.63 23.55
N GLU A 281 -17.28 -15.56 23.48
CA GLU A 281 -17.19 -16.70 24.39
C GLU A 281 -15.76 -16.89 24.86
N VAL A 282 -15.61 -17.51 26.03
CA VAL A 282 -14.31 -17.88 26.59
C VAL A 282 -14.33 -19.33 26.99
N GLN A 283 -13.27 -20.04 26.64
CA GLN A 283 -12.97 -21.37 27.11
C GLN A 283 -11.49 -21.38 27.50
N ASP A 284 -11.23 -21.67 28.78
CA ASP A 284 -9.90 -21.53 29.40
C ASP A 284 -9.32 -20.11 29.19
N ASP A 285 -8.20 -19.99 28.46
CA ASP A 285 -7.55 -18.71 28.13
C ASP A 285 -7.77 -18.25 26.68
N GLN A 286 -8.68 -18.92 25.98
CA GLN A 286 -9.01 -18.67 24.58
C GLN A 286 -10.37 -18.01 24.44
N LEU A 287 -10.40 -16.85 23.78
CA LEU A 287 -11.65 -16.21 23.39
C LEU A 287 -12.01 -16.57 21.95
N THR A 288 -13.30 -16.82 21.73
CA THR A 288 -13.92 -16.88 20.41
C THR A 288 -14.75 -15.61 20.23
N LEU A 289 -14.51 -14.90 19.12
CA LEU A 289 -15.26 -13.70 18.78
C LEU A 289 -15.77 -13.80 17.35
N VAL A 290 -17.06 -13.58 17.16
CA VAL A 290 -17.70 -13.45 15.83
C VAL A 290 -18.17 -12.02 15.66
N ALA A 291 -17.64 -11.35 14.63
CA ALA A 291 -17.97 -9.98 14.28
C ALA A 291 -18.81 -9.93 13.01
N ARG A 292 -19.87 -9.12 13.03
CA ARG A 292 -20.67 -8.78 11.84
C ARG A 292 -20.07 -7.57 11.15
N ILE A 293 -20.13 -7.57 9.83
CA ILE A 293 -19.73 -6.46 8.97
C ILE A 293 -20.97 -5.99 8.21
N ASP A 294 -21.26 -4.70 8.31
CA ASP A 294 -22.35 -4.05 7.59
C ASP A 294 -21.82 -2.85 6.80
N ARG A 295 -21.83 -2.97 5.46
CA ARG A 295 -21.34 -1.93 4.53
C ARG A 295 -19.97 -1.38 4.92
N GLY A 296 -19.04 -2.28 5.24
CA GLY A 296 -17.67 -1.94 5.67
C GLY A 296 -17.54 -1.46 7.12
N LYS A 297 -18.64 -1.30 7.87
CA LYS A 297 -18.60 -0.98 9.30
C LYS A 297 -18.62 -2.25 10.13
N THR A 298 -17.76 -2.31 11.14
CA THR A 298 -17.68 -3.42 12.09
C THR A 298 -17.04 -2.95 13.41
N LEU A 299 -17.00 -3.83 14.40
CA LEU A 299 -16.19 -3.65 15.61
C LEU A 299 -14.71 -3.89 15.31
N ARG A 300 -13.83 -3.35 16.13
CA ARG A 300 -12.41 -3.70 16.11
C ARG A 300 -12.12 -4.61 17.29
N VAL A 301 -11.42 -5.73 17.08
CA VAL A 301 -11.20 -6.73 18.15
C VAL A 301 -10.50 -6.10 19.37
N TYR A 302 -9.57 -5.16 19.15
CA TYR A 302 -8.94 -4.45 20.26
C TYR A 302 -9.96 -3.67 21.12
N GLU A 303 -11.05 -3.15 20.55
CA GLU A 303 -12.08 -2.42 21.30
C GLU A 303 -12.77 -3.36 22.31
N VAL A 304 -13.04 -4.60 21.91
CA VAL A 304 -13.60 -5.63 22.80
C VAL A 304 -12.58 -6.04 23.87
N LEU A 305 -11.30 -6.21 23.49
CA LEU A 305 -10.24 -6.52 24.45
C LEU A 305 -10.04 -5.40 25.48
N THR A 306 -10.10 -4.13 25.06
CA THR A 306 -10.05 -2.97 25.97
C THR A 306 -11.19 -3.02 26.98
N LEU A 307 -12.41 -3.38 26.56
CA LEU A 307 -13.54 -3.57 27.47
C LEU A 307 -13.37 -4.77 28.39
N LEU A 308 -12.71 -5.85 27.94
CA LEU A 308 -12.44 -7.04 28.77
C LEU A 308 -11.35 -6.80 29.82
N PHE A 309 -10.35 -5.96 29.52
CA PHE A 309 -9.21 -5.71 30.39
C PHE A 309 -9.25 -4.36 31.14
N ASP A 310 -10.43 -3.74 31.27
CA ASP A 310 -10.58 -2.43 31.94
C ASP A 310 -9.63 -1.34 31.42
N GLY A 311 -9.26 -1.41 30.14
CA GLY A 311 -8.31 -0.47 29.53
C GLY A 311 -6.83 -0.77 29.76
N ASP A 312 -6.45 -1.91 30.36
CA ASP A 312 -5.03 -2.31 30.43
C ASP A 312 -4.45 -2.55 29.02
N GLU A 313 -3.71 -1.57 28.54
CA GLU A 313 -3.08 -1.62 27.23
C GLU A 313 -2.08 -2.77 27.09
N THR A 314 -1.46 -3.20 28.20
CA THR A 314 -0.45 -4.26 28.16
C THR A 314 -1.10 -5.58 27.79
N SER A 315 -2.20 -5.94 28.46
CA SER A 315 -2.95 -7.16 28.15
C SER A 315 -3.57 -7.13 26.76
N VAL A 316 -4.08 -5.98 26.32
CA VAL A 316 -4.61 -5.80 24.96
C VAL A 316 -3.53 -6.03 23.91
N LYS A 317 -2.38 -5.35 24.02
CA LYS A 317 -1.28 -5.44 23.03
C LYS A 317 -0.58 -6.81 23.02
N ARG A 318 -0.57 -7.51 24.16
CA ARG A 318 0.01 -8.86 24.26
C ARG A 318 -0.94 -9.98 23.82
N SER A 319 -2.23 -9.69 23.67
CA SER A 319 -3.20 -10.66 23.14
C SER A 319 -2.86 -11.03 21.68
N ARG A 320 -2.87 -12.32 21.37
CA ARG A 320 -2.61 -12.84 20.02
C ARG A 320 -3.94 -13.10 19.33
N VAL A 321 -4.18 -12.36 18.25
CA VAL A 321 -5.44 -12.44 17.51
C VAL A 321 -5.21 -13.15 16.18
N THR A 322 -5.99 -14.19 15.95
CA THR A 322 -6.02 -14.94 14.68
C THR A 322 -7.42 -14.83 14.09
N ARG A 323 -7.53 -14.25 12.90
CA ARG A 323 -8.77 -14.34 12.11
C ARG A 323 -8.86 -15.76 11.54
N THR A 324 -9.84 -16.53 12.02
CA THR A 324 -10.02 -17.92 11.60
C THR A 324 -10.77 -18.04 10.28
N GLY A 325 -11.63 -17.06 9.98
CA GLY A 325 -12.36 -17.05 8.72
C GLY A 325 -13.07 -15.74 8.40
N LEU A 326 -13.38 -15.59 7.13
CA LEU A 326 -14.26 -14.57 6.58
C LEU A 326 -15.40 -15.28 5.85
N PHE A 327 -16.62 -14.84 6.11
CA PHE A 327 -17.81 -15.55 5.65
C PHE A 327 -18.86 -14.60 5.08
N ILE A 328 -19.72 -15.19 4.26
CA ILE A 328 -20.99 -14.67 3.81
C ILE A 328 -22.06 -15.44 4.57
N GLN A 329 -22.80 -14.74 5.42
CA GLN A 329 -23.88 -15.31 6.21
C GLN A 329 -25.23 -14.76 5.75
N PHE A 330 -26.18 -15.66 5.48
CA PHE A 330 -27.57 -15.33 5.16
C PHE A 330 -28.51 -16.21 5.99
N GLY A 331 -29.10 -15.62 7.04
CA GLY A 331 -29.79 -16.41 8.07
C GLY A 331 -28.83 -17.40 8.72
N ASP A 332 -29.19 -18.67 8.67
CA ASP A 332 -28.38 -19.79 9.21
C ASP A 332 -27.35 -20.33 8.21
N LEU A 333 -27.43 -19.92 6.94
CA LEU A 333 -26.47 -20.35 5.93
C LEU A 333 -25.16 -19.55 6.08
N VAL A 334 -24.04 -20.25 6.19
CA VAL A 334 -22.69 -19.67 6.24
C VAL A 334 -21.88 -20.28 5.10
N ALA A 335 -21.33 -19.43 4.25
CA ALA A 335 -20.47 -19.81 3.14
C ALA A 335 -19.17 -19.01 3.15
N THR A 336 -18.09 -19.63 2.70
CA THR A 336 -16.81 -18.96 2.43
C THR A 336 -16.86 -18.24 1.09
N PRO A 337 -15.99 -17.24 0.87
CA PRO A 337 -15.79 -16.66 -0.45
C PRO A 337 -15.37 -17.66 -1.54
N MET A 338 -14.85 -18.85 -1.19
CA MET A 338 -14.55 -19.89 -2.20
C MET A 338 -15.78 -20.64 -2.67
N GLU A 339 -16.88 -20.62 -1.93
CA GLU A 339 -18.12 -21.33 -2.31
C GLU A 339 -19.04 -20.48 -3.19
N ILE A 340 -18.76 -19.17 -3.31
CA ILE A 340 -19.60 -18.20 -4.05
C ILE A 340 -18.96 -17.60 -5.30
#